data_AF-A0A1Y6C540-F1
#
_entry.id   AF-A0A1Y6C540-F1
#
_cell.length_a   1.000
_cell.length_b   1.000
_cell.length_c   1.000
_cell.angle_alpha   90.00
_cell.angle_beta   90.00
_cell.angle_gamma   90.00
#
_symmetry.space_group_name_H-M   'P 1'
#
loop_
_entity.id
_entity.type
_entity.pdbx_description
1 polymer ?
#
loop_
_entity_poly.entity_id
_entity_poly.type
_entity_poly.pdbx_seq_one_letter_code
_entity_poly.pdbx_strand_id
1 'polypeptide(L)'
;MDVVESTDFRSPTPGPAETGEPQNGQLLSCCKHTIDMHAAYNSMMVCSDCKQIIKCFDDEKAFKNYQRFCASRHRKILATEHSDRFVVVFSSYDTYST
;
A
#
# COMPACT_ATOMS: atom_id res chain seq x y z
N MET A 1 -37.80 41.54 0.95
CA MET A 1 -37.91 40.43 -0.01
C MET A 1 -36.57 40.24 -0.68
N ASP A 2 -35.86 39.13 -0.65
CA ASP A 2 -35.73 37.97 0.22
C ASP A 2 -34.39 37.36 -0.26
N VAL A 3 -33.52 36.98 0.67
CA VAL A 3 -32.23 36.35 0.39
C VAL A 3 -32.47 34.93 -0.11
N VAL A 4 -31.90 34.55 -1.25
CA VAL A 4 -31.73 33.14 -1.63
C VAL A 4 -30.41 32.95 -2.38
N GLU A 5 -29.35 32.82 -1.60
CA GLU A 5 -28.15 32.07 -1.98
C GLU A 5 -28.48 30.59 -1.80
N SER A 6 -28.47 29.81 -2.88
CA SER A 6 -28.66 28.36 -2.83
C SER A 6 -27.95 27.71 -4.01
N THR A 7 -26.62 27.76 -3.99
CA THR A 7 -25.80 26.82 -4.75
C THR A 7 -25.62 25.57 -3.90
N ASP A 8 -26.42 24.55 -4.21
CA ASP A 8 -26.27 23.17 -3.74
C ASP A 8 -24.91 22.65 -4.25
N PHE A 9 -23.86 22.83 -3.45
CA PHE A 9 -22.55 22.25 -3.71
C PHE A 9 -22.60 20.79 -3.27
N ARG A 10 -23.22 19.96 -4.12
CA ARG A 10 -23.29 18.52 -3.91
C ARG A 10 -21.89 17.95 -4.09
N SER A 11 -21.17 17.78 -2.98
CA SER A 11 -19.91 17.04 -2.94
C SER A 11 -20.13 15.69 -3.63
N PRO A 12 -19.27 15.29 -4.59
CA PRO A 12 -19.34 13.94 -5.11
C PRO A 12 -19.08 12.99 -3.94
N THR A 13 -20.09 12.17 -3.62
CA THR A 13 -19.92 11.02 -2.74
C THR A 13 -18.71 10.25 -3.25
N PRO A 14 -17.66 10.01 -2.46
CA PRO A 14 -16.68 9.01 -2.84
C PRO A 14 -17.46 7.71 -2.93
N GLY A 15 -17.69 7.23 -4.15
CA GLY A 15 -18.11 5.85 -4.37
C GLY A 15 -17.13 4.94 -3.62
N PRO A 16 -17.57 3.76 -3.17
CA PRO A 16 -16.68 2.83 -2.50
C PRO A 16 -15.46 2.65 -3.42
N ALA A 17 -14.32 3.16 -2.97
CA ALA A 17 -13.05 2.86 -3.60
C ALA A 17 -13.04 1.34 -3.68
N GLU A 18 -12.96 0.79 -4.90
CA GLU A 18 -12.80 -0.63 -5.09
C GLU A 18 -11.53 -1.01 -4.33
N THR A 19 -11.74 -1.47 -3.10
CA THR A 19 -10.74 -1.99 -2.22
C THR A 19 -10.24 -3.22 -2.94
N GLY A 20 -9.21 -3.03 -3.76
CA GLY A 20 -8.40 -4.09 -4.30
C GLY A 20 -7.71 -4.76 -3.13
N GLU A 21 -8.46 -5.55 -2.37
CA GLU A 21 -7.88 -6.58 -1.54
C GLU A 21 -6.93 -7.36 -2.45
N PRO A 22 -5.66 -7.59 -2.03
CA PRO A 22 -4.78 -8.48 -2.76
C PRO A 22 -5.34 -9.91 -2.63
N GLN A 23 -6.34 -10.26 -3.45
CA GLN A 23 -7.07 -11.53 -3.41
C GLN A 23 -6.22 -12.74 -3.83
N ASN A 24 -4.90 -12.63 -4.00
CA ASN A 24 -4.12 -13.78 -4.46
C ASN A 24 -2.65 -13.86 -4.06
N GLY A 25 -2.22 -13.16 -3.01
CA GLY A 25 -0.81 -13.23 -2.58
C GLY A 25 0.20 -12.83 -3.67
N GLN A 26 -0.27 -12.13 -4.71
CA GLN A 26 0.54 -11.70 -5.84
C GLN A 26 0.73 -10.19 -5.81
N LEU A 27 1.94 -9.77 -6.13
CA LEU A 27 2.33 -8.38 -6.22
C LEU A 27 1.60 -7.71 -7.39
N LEU A 28 0.86 -6.62 -7.11
CA LEU A 28 0.14 -5.85 -8.12
C LEU A 28 1.11 -5.25 -9.16
N SER A 29 0.65 -5.12 -10.41
CA SER A 29 1.45 -4.58 -11.51
C SER A 29 1.92 -3.13 -11.25
N CYS A 30 1.07 -2.29 -10.66
CA CYS A 30 1.44 -0.93 -10.25
C CYS A 30 2.57 -0.92 -9.19
N CYS A 31 2.53 -1.85 -8.24
CA CYS A 31 3.59 -2.02 -7.24
C CYS A 31 4.92 -2.46 -7.88
N LYS A 32 4.88 -3.41 -8.82
CA LYS A 32 6.06 -3.85 -9.59
C LYS A 32 6.71 -2.68 -10.31
N HIS A 33 5.91 -1.91 -11.05
CA HIS A 33 6.41 -0.73 -11.77
C HIS A 33 7.04 0.30 -10.82
N THR A 34 6.40 0.54 -9.66
CA THR A 34 6.94 1.44 -8.63
C THR A 34 8.31 0.96 -8.12
N ILE A 35 8.46 -0.35 -7.86
CA ILE A 35 9.71 -0.95 -7.40
C ILE A 35 10.80 -0.79 -8.45
N ASP A 36 10.51 -1.13 -9.70
CA ASP A 36 11.49 -1.07 -10.79
C ASP A 36 12.01 0.36 -11.01
N MET A 37 11.17 1.38 -10.83
CA MET A 37 11.58 2.79 -10.96
C MET A 37 12.34 3.34 -9.75
N HIS A 38 11.96 2.96 -8.53
CA HIS A 38 12.39 3.69 -7.33
C HIS A 38 13.28 2.90 -6.36
N ALA A 39 13.27 1.56 -6.40
CA ALA A 39 13.90 0.75 -5.36
C ALA A 39 15.43 0.77 -5.37
N ALA A 40 16.06 1.29 -6.43
CA ALA A 40 17.50 1.54 -6.46
C ALA A 40 17.94 2.70 -5.55
N TYR A 41 17.04 3.64 -5.27
CA TYR A 41 17.35 4.85 -4.49
C TYR A 41 16.59 4.91 -3.16
N ASN A 42 15.49 4.18 -3.04
CA ASN A 42 14.62 4.22 -1.86
C ASN A 42 14.23 2.80 -1.43
N SER A 43 14.55 2.42 -0.20
CA SER A 43 14.18 1.12 0.37
C SER A 43 12.75 1.06 0.90
N MET A 44 12.06 2.19 1.00
CA MET A 44 10.65 2.29 1.40
C MET A 44 9.95 3.33 0.54
N MET A 45 8.79 2.97 0.01
CA MET A 45 8.00 3.78 -0.90
C MET A 45 6.51 3.51 -0.74
N VAL A 46 5.68 4.39 -1.28
CA VAL A 46 4.24 4.21 -1.36
C VAL A 46 3.87 4.17 -2.84
N CYS A 47 3.18 3.11 -3.27
CA CYS A 47 2.66 3.06 -4.63
C CYS A 47 1.63 4.18 -4.83
N SER A 48 1.81 4.99 -5.87
CA SER A 48 0.91 6.12 -6.15
C SER A 48 -0.50 5.68 -6.52
N ASP A 49 -0.65 4.49 -7.12
CA ASP A 49 -1.93 4.00 -7.62
C ASP A 49 -2.74 3.32 -6.52
N CYS A 50 -2.20 2.23 -5.95
CA CYS A 50 -2.91 1.44 -4.94
C CYS A 50 -2.70 1.92 -3.49
N LYS A 51 -1.87 2.96 -3.28
CA LYS A 51 -1.54 3.54 -1.96
C LYS A 51 -0.99 2.53 -0.96
N GLN A 52 -0.47 1.39 -1.42
CA GLN A 52 0.19 0.40 -0.58
C GLN A 52 1.63 0.84 -0.26
N ILE A 53 2.05 0.57 0.97
CA ILE A 53 3.43 0.82 1.39
C ILE A 53 4.27 -0.38 0.95
N ILE A 54 5.36 -0.13 0.26
CA ILE A 54 6.29 -1.13 -0.24
C ILE A 54 7.63 -0.91 0.44
N LYS A 55 8.20 -1.97 1.00
CA LYS A 55 9.54 -1.98 1.56
C LYS A 55 10.39 -3.02 0.86
N CYS A 56 11.54 -2.60 0.34
CA CYS A 56 12.49 -3.45 -0.35
C CYS A 56 13.71 -3.72 0.54
N PHE A 57 14.29 -4.90 0.37
CA PHE A 57 15.50 -5.35 1.06
C PHE A 57 16.44 -6.02 0.05
N ASP A 58 17.73 -5.75 0.20
CA ASP A 58 18.79 -6.42 -0.56
C ASP A 58 19.39 -7.63 0.18
N ASP A 59 19.05 -7.79 1.48
CA ASP A 59 19.53 -8.90 2.34
C ASP A 59 18.36 -9.75 2.85
N GLU A 60 18.44 -11.06 2.59
CA GLU A 60 17.47 -12.06 3.01
C GLU A 60 17.32 -12.14 4.55
N LYS A 61 18.40 -11.96 5.31
CA LYS A 61 18.36 -11.97 6.79
C LYS A 61 17.56 -10.80 7.32
N ALA A 62 17.77 -9.62 6.75
CA ALA A 62 17.01 -8.42 7.11
C ALA A 62 15.53 -8.58 6.77
N PHE A 63 15.23 -9.14 5.60
CA PHE A 63 13.87 -9.48 5.17
C PHE A 63 13.18 -10.45 6.13
N LYS A 64 13.80 -11.60 6.44
CA LYS A 64 13.25 -12.60 7.37
C LYS A 64 13.02 -12.03 8.78
N ASN A 65 13.95 -11.22 9.28
CA ASN A 65 13.79 -10.57 10.58
C ASN A 65 12.60 -9.58 10.56
N TYR A 66 12.47 -8.82 9.48
CA TYR A 66 11.38 -7.87 9.32
C TYR A 66 10.02 -8.58 9.20
N GLN A 67 9.94 -9.71 8.49
CA GLN A 67 8.74 -10.53 8.42
C GLN A 67 8.31 -11.01 9.81
N ARG A 68 9.25 -11.48 10.64
CA ARG A 68 8.98 -11.86 12.05
C ARG A 68 8.49 -10.68 12.88
N PHE A 69 9.10 -9.50 12.70
CA PHE A 69 8.69 -8.26 13.38
C PHE A 69 7.28 -7.80 12.99
N CYS A 70 6.89 -7.99 11.73
CA CYS A 70 5.52 -7.69 11.26
C CYS A 70 4.52 -8.68 11.85
N ALA A 71 4.86 -9.97 11.87
CA ALA A 71 4.03 -11.02 12.47
C ALA A 71 3.82 -10.80 13.97
N SER A 72 4.86 -10.40 14.71
CA SER A 72 4.75 -10.12 16.16
C SER A 72 3.88 -8.90 16.49
N ARG A 73 3.60 -8.04 15.50
CA ARG A 73 2.67 -6.92 15.60
C ARG A 73 1.34 -7.18 14.92
N HIS A 74 1.05 -8.43 14.55
CA HIS A 74 -0.18 -8.81 13.85
C HIS A 74 -0.43 -8.01 12.56
N ARG A 75 0.63 -7.51 11.91
CA ARG A 75 0.49 -6.76 10.66
C ARG A 75 0.28 -7.72 9.50
N LYS A 76 -0.78 -7.48 8.72
CA LYS A 76 -1.01 -8.17 7.45
C LYS A 76 -0.04 -7.62 6.40
N ILE A 77 0.86 -8.46 5.93
CA ILE A 77 1.84 -8.12 4.91
C ILE A 77 1.86 -9.19 3.82
N LEU A 78 2.15 -8.75 2.60
CA LEU A 78 2.56 -9.62 1.50
C LEU A 78 4.09 -9.62 1.45
N ALA A 79 4.70 -10.78 1.69
CA ALA A 79 6.14 -10.98 1.59
C ALA A 79 6.43 -11.76 0.30
N THR A 80 7.24 -11.19 -0.59
CA THR A 80 7.52 -11.75 -1.93
C THR A 80 8.90 -11.31 -2.44
N GLU A 81 9.30 -11.80 -3.60
CA GLU A 81 10.55 -11.43 -4.26
C GLU A 81 10.25 -10.83 -5.64
N HIS A 82 10.98 -9.78 -6.03
CA HIS A 82 10.85 -9.13 -7.34
C HIS A 82 12.18 -8.50 -7.75
N SER A 83 12.64 -8.77 -8.98
CA SER A 83 13.87 -8.20 -9.55
C SER A 83 15.08 -8.29 -8.60
N ASP A 84 15.36 -9.49 -8.08
CA ASP A 84 16.45 -9.81 -7.15
C ASP A 84 16.38 -9.09 -5.78
N ARG A 85 15.24 -8.48 -5.46
CA ARG A 85 14.98 -7.86 -4.14
C ARG A 85 13.92 -8.61 -3.38
N PHE A 86 14.07 -8.64 -2.06
CA PHE A 86 13.01 -9.10 -1.17
C PHE A 86 12.08 -7.93 -0.86
N VAL A 87 10.77 -8.15 -1.03
CA VAL A 87 9.76 -7.09 -0.98
C VAL A 87 8.70 -7.44 0.05
N VAL A 88 8.38 -6.48 0.90
CA VAL A 88 7.25 -6.51 1.82
C VAL A 88 6.29 -5.42 1.43
N VAL A 89 5.06 -5.80 1.08
CA VAL A 89 3.97 -4.87 0.80
C VAL A 89 2.98 -4.91 1.94
N PHE A 90 2.64 -3.74 2.48
CA PHE A 90 1.61 -3.59 3.48
C PHE A 90 0.27 -3.42 2.80
N SER A 91 -0.68 -4.27 3.14
CA SER A 91 -2.08 -4.04 2.80
C SER A 91 -2.54 -2.83 3.61
N SER A 92 -2.70 -1.68 2.96
CA SER A 92 -3.31 -0.51 3.58
C SER A 92 -4.77 -0.87 3.88
N TYR A 93 -5.07 -1.08 5.17
CA TYR A 93 -6.34 -0.91 5.89
C TYR A 93 -6.36 -1.83 7.13
N ASP A 94 -5.58 -1.44 8.13
CA ASP A 94 -6.05 -1.50 9.51
C ASP A 94 -5.86 -0.06 10.03
N THR A 95 -6.78 0.83 9.62
CA THR A 95 -7.10 1.98 10.48
C THR A 95 -7.40 1.38 11.84
N TYR A 96 -6.59 1.71 12.85
CA TYR A 96 -6.77 1.28 14.24
C TYR A 96 -8.25 1.03 14.52
N SER A 97 -8.66 -0.25 14.53
CA SER A 97 -10.03 -0.60 14.84
C SER A 97 -10.23 -0.22 16.30
N THR A 98 -10.86 0.93 16.53
CA THR A 98 -11.37 1.37 17.84
C THR A 98 -12.50 0.48 18.29
#